data_AF-A0A3D3J133-F1
#
_entry.id   AF-A0A3D3J133-F1
#
_cell.length_a   1.000
_cell.length_b   1.000
_cell.length_c   1.000
_cell.angle_alpha   90.00
_cell.angle_beta   90.00
_cell.angle_gamma   90.00
#
_symmetry.space_group_name_H-M   'P 1'
#
loop_
_entity.id
_entity.type
_entity.pdbx_description
1 polymer ?
#
loop_
_entity_poly.entity_id
_entity_poly.type
_entity_poly.pdbx_seq_one_letter_code
_entity_poly.pdbx_strand_id
1 'polypeptide(L)'
;MNADKKCTVCMIENDHNKFRADYLESKGIEIVNAGFSVDSIALIKNQSNLFILMMPDSYPLSIKGICLYIRDLCLEEDKTLFICAGDDVMAEVKKDIPKLFITGTYRPSGEMMMQLSNDILACFSNNVIARRSILMIDSDLEYMEKMNTFLEDKFSVTLIKPDMGLVNRHIAYTNVLVIGMDSMITVWGNALLFAMVERWQKLNDLKLVFLARNKGEQQVFNYIKIESATCISKETHPKKNAAYLINNYASEFPKL
;
A
#
# COMPACT_ATOMS: atom_id res chain seq x y z
N MET A 1 -1.60 7.81 -28.87
CA MET A 1 -1.81 8.52 -27.59
C MET A 1 -3.12 9.28 -27.70
N ASN A 2 -4.14 8.89 -26.94
CA ASN A 2 -5.38 9.68 -26.86
C ASN A 2 -5.11 10.95 -26.05
N ALA A 3 -5.54 12.09 -26.57
CA ALA A 3 -5.14 13.41 -26.12
C ALA A 3 -5.98 14.03 -25.00
N ASP A 4 -6.91 13.32 -24.34
CA ASP A 4 -7.97 14.00 -23.57
C ASP A 4 -8.28 13.49 -22.15
N LYS A 5 -7.43 12.68 -21.50
CA LYS A 5 -7.62 12.42 -20.05
C LYS A 5 -6.83 13.44 -19.23
N LYS A 6 -7.50 14.52 -18.81
CA LYS A 6 -7.00 15.39 -17.74
C LYS A 6 -6.81 14.55 -16.46
N CYS A 7 -5.70 14.78 -15.76
CA CYS A 7 -5.37 14.09 -14.52
C CYS A 7 -6.09 14.78 -13.35
N THR A 8 -7.35 14.42 -13.09
CA THR A 8 -8.16 15.07 -12.04
C THR A 8 -7.85 14.50 -10.66
N VAL A 9 -7.62 15.34 -9.66
CA VAL A 9 -7.26 14.96 -8.29
C VAL A 9 -8.12 15.70 -7.27
N CYS A 10 -8.57 15.01 -6.23
CA CYS A 10 -9.28 15.59 -5.11
C CYS A 10 -8.29 16.07 -4.06
N MET A 11 -8.21 17.37 -3.81
CA MET A 11 -7.34 17.94 -2.78
C MET A 11 -8.16 18.37 -1.57
N ILE A 12 -7.74 17.90 -0.39
CA ILE A 12 -8.40 18.15 0.89
C ILE A 12 -7.48 19.06 1.70
N GLU A 13 -7.89 20.31 1.88
CA GLU A 13 -7.11 21.35 2.56
C GLU A 13 -8.00 22.28 3.38
N ASN A 14 -7.43 23.05 4.31
CA ASN A 14 -8.19 24.05 5.10
C ASN A 14 -7.83 25.49 4.73
N ASP A 15 -6.77 25.70 3.97
CA ASP A 15 -6.20 27.03 3.70
C ASP A 15 -5.76 27.13 2.25
N HIS A 16 -6.67 27.63 1.41
CA HIS A 16 -6.45 27.84 -0.02
C HIS A 16 -5.24 28.75 -0.33
N ASN A 17 -4.75 29.54 0.63
CA ASN A 17 -3.63 30.46 0.41
C ASN A 17 -2.25 29.85 0.69
N LYS A 18 -2.18 28.69 1.38
CA LYS A 18 -0.89 28.04 1.68
C LYS A 18 -0.38 27.16 0.54
N PHE A 19 -1.25 26.74 -0.37
CA PHE A 19 -0.91 25.74 -1.37
C PHE A 19 -0.80 26.30 -2.77
N ARG A 20 0.24 25.88 -3.50
CA ARG A 20 0.45 26.25 -4.91
C ARG A 20 -0.30 25.29 -5.82
N ALA A 21 -1.64 25.29 -5.77
CA ALA A 21 -2.46 24.54 -6.70
C ALA A 21 -2.06 24.82 -8.16
N ASP A 22 -1.73 26.09 -8.45
CA ASP A 22 -1.17 26.58 -9.72
C ASP A 22 0.01 25.75 -10.24
N TYR A 23 0.88 25.24 -9.35
CA TYR A 23 2.01 24.42 -9.78
C TYR A 23 1.52 23.07 -10.33
N LEU A 24 0.59 22.40 -9.66
CA LEU A 24 0.03 21.13 -10.13
C LEU A 24 -0.75 21.33 -11.42
N GLU A 25 -1.54 22.41 -11.49
CA GLU A 25 -2.29 22.79 -12.70
C GLU A 25 -1.35 23.08 -13.88
N SER A 26 -0.20 23.74 -13.65
CA SER A 26 0.82 23.95 -14.68
C SER A 26 1.43 22.65 -15.23
N LYS A 27 1.28 21.53 -14.49
CA LYS A 27 1.70 20.19 -14.91
C LYS A 27 0.58 19.39 -15.57
N GLY A 28 -0.59 20.00 -15.80
CA GLY A 28 -1.75 19.34 -16.43
C GLY A 28 -2.58 18.50 -15.45
N ILE A 29 -2.41 18.70 -14.14
CA ILE A 29 -3.20 18.06 -13.09
C ILE A 29 -4.36 18.99 -12.74
N GLU A 30 -5.59 18.53 -12.92
CA GLU A 30 -6.78 19.29 -12.55
C GLU A 30 -7.10 19.06 -11.08
N ILE A 31 -7.26 20.14 -10.30
CA ILE A 31 -7.49 20.05 -8.86
C ILE A 31 -8.95 20.34 -8.53
N VAL A 32 -9.58 19.43 -7.79
CA VAL A 32 -10.89 19.62 -7.19
C VAL A 32 -10.72 19.75 -5.68
N ASN A 33 -10.98 20.94 -5.16
CA ASN A 33 -10.75 21.24 -3.75
C ASN A 33 -11.94 20.87 -2.86
N ALA A 34 -11.64 20.36 -1.67
CA ALA A 34 -12.57 20.24 -0.55
C ALA A 34 -11.93 20.76 0.75
N GLY A 35 -12.78 21.33 1.60
CA GLY A 35 -12.42 21.68 2.97
C GLY A 35 -12.20 20.46 3.86
N PHE A 36 -11.63 20.67 5.05
CA PHE A 36 -11.58 19.68 6.12
C PHE A 36 -12.95 19.48 6.78
N SER A 37 -13.88 18.85 6.05
CA SER A 37 -15.11 18.31 6.61
C SER A 37 -15.56 17.08 5.84
N VAL A 38 -16.25 16.16 6.51
CA VAL A 38 -16.81 14.96 5.87
C VAL A 38 -17.77 15.34 4.74
N ASP A 39 -18.61 16.35 4.96
CA ASP A 39 -19.58 16.83 3.96
C ASP A 39 -18.87 17.38 2.72
N SER A 40 -17.82 18.20 2.89
CA SER A 40 -17.03 18.72 1.77
C SER A 40 -16.37 17.60 0.97
N ILE A 41 -15.79 16.60 1.64
CA ILE A 41 -15.14 15.47 0.97
C ILE A 41 -16.18 14.61 0.25
N ALA A 42 -17.35 14.38 0.84
CA ALA A 42 -18.43 13.60 0.25
C ALA A 42 -18.94 14.20 -1.07
N LEU A 43 -18.90 15.53 -1.24
CA LEU A 43 -19.29 16.20 -2.48
C LEU A 43 -18.31 15.94 -3.64
N ILE A 44 -17.02 15.76 -3.34
CA ILE A 44 -15.98 15.63 -4.36
C ILE A 44 -15.49 14.20 -4.56
N LYS A 45 -15.81 13.26 -3.66
CA LYS A 45 -15.20 11.91 -3.66
C LYS A 45 -15.32 11.12 -4.96
N ASN A 46 -16.35 11.40 -5.76
CA ASN A 46 -16.59 10.72 -7.03
C ASN A 46 -15.91 11.40 -8.24
N GLN A 47 -15.27 12.55 -8.04
CA GLN A 47 -14.57 13.29 -9.09
C GLN A 47 -13.21 12.68 -9.43
N SER A 48 -12.59 11.98 -8.47
CA SER A 48 -11.34 11.26 -8.68
C SER A 48 -11.19 10.11 -7.70
N ASN A 49 -10.38 9.12 -8.08
CA ASN A 49 -9.89 8.09 -7.16
C ASN A 49 -8.57 8.49 -6.49
N LEU A 50 -7.98 9.64 -6.83
CA LEU A 50 -6.73 10.13 -6.24
C LEU A 50 -7.02 11.31 -5.33
N PHE A 51 -6.64 11.17 -4.07
CA PHE A 51 -6.80 12.15 -3.01
C PHE A 51 -5.43 12.67 -2.57
N ILE A 52 -5.35 13.97 -2.31
CA ILE A 52 -4.24 14.61 -1.61
C ILE A 52 -4.79 15.19 -0.30
N LEU A 53 -4.25 14.76 0.83
CA LEU A 53 -4.58 15.31 2.13
C LEU A 53 -3.46 16.26 2.59
N MET A 54 -3.77 17.56 2.58
CA MET A 54 -2.86 18.63 2.98
C MET A 54 -3.06 18.94 4.46
N MET A 55 -2.27 18.31 5.32
CA MET A 55 -2.43 18.45 6.75
C MET A 55 -1.98 19.84 7.23
N PRO A 56 -2.69 20.45 8.19
CA PRO A 56 -2.22 21.66 8.85
C PRO A 56 -1.00 21.37 9.74
N ASP A 57 -0.34 22.44 10.19
CA ASP A 57 0.88 22.38 11.03
C ASP A 57 0.63 21.76 12.42
N SER A 58 -0.63 21.48 12.79
CA SER A 58 -1.01 20.81 14.04
C SER A 58 -2.14 19.82 13.78
N TYR A 59 -2.30 18.82 14.66
CA TYR A 59 -3.36 17.80 14.56
C TYR A 59 -4.51 18.07 15.52
N PRO A 60 -5.50 18.93 15.19
CA PRO A 60 -6.67 19.12 16.02
C PRO A 60 -7.55 17.88 16.04
N LEU A 61 -8.27 17.68 17.14
CA LEU A 61 -9.21 16.56 17.35
C LEU A 61 -10.25 16.42 16.22
N SER A 62 -10.64 17.52 15.58
CA SER A 62 -11.58 17.52 14.46
C SER A 62 -11.05 16.79 13.21
N ILE A 63 -9.74 16.68 13.04
CA ILE A 63 -9.13 15.99 11.88
C ILE A 63 -9.20 14.47 12.04
N LYS A 64 -9.26 13.95 13.27
CA LYS A 64 -9.40 12.51 13.49
C LYS A 64 -10.61 11.93 12.76
N GLY A 65 -11.77 12.57 12.83
CA GLY A 65 -12.98 12.13 12.14
C GLY A 65 -12.80 12.10 10.61
N ILE A 66 -12.06 13.05 10.07
CA ILE A 66 -11.74 13.15 8.64
C ILE A 66 -10.77 12.04 8.23
N CYS A 67 -9.74 11.80 9.03
CA CYS A 67 -8.79 10.72 8.79
C CYS A 67 -9.46 9.35 8.77
N LEU A 68 -10.37 9.09 9.72
CA LEU A 68 -11.16 7.86 9.76
C LEU A 68 -12.05 7.74 8.52
N TYR A 69 -12.73 8.82 8.12
CA TYR A 69 -13.57 8.83 6.93
C TYR A 69 -12.77 8.57 5.65
N ILE A 70 -11.62 9.22 5.47
CA ILE A 70 -10.72 9.01 4.33
C ILE A 70 -10.19 7.57 4.31
N ARG A 71 -9.82 7.01 5.47
CA ARG A 71 -9.42 5.60 5.57
C ARG A 71 -10.52 4.68 5.06
N ASP A 72 -11.76 4.93 5.48
CA ASP A 72 -12.91 4.10 5.06
C ASP A 72 -13.15 4.24 3.54
N LEU A 73 -13.00 5.44 2.97
CA LEU A 73 -13.03 5.64 1.51
C LEU A 73 -11.89 4.90 0.78
N CYS A 74 -10.67 4.92 1.32
CA CYS A 74 -9.56 4.17 0.74
C CYS A 74 -9.80 2.66 0.78
N LEU A 75 -10.47 2.17 1.83
CA LEU A 75 -10.81 0.76 2.01
C LEU A 75 -11.97 0.32 1.10
N GLU A 76 -13.02 1.11 1.00
CA GLU A 76 -14.27 0.71 0.35
C GLU A 76 -14.33 1.10 -1.13
N GLU A 77 -13.73 2.23 -1.50
CA GLU A 77 -13.85 2.84 -2.84
C GLU A 77 -12.52 2.89 -3.61
N ASP A 78 -11.51 2.15 -3.14
CA ASP A 78 -10.19 2.01 -3.78
C ASP A 78 -9.52 3.36 -4.09
N LYS A 79 -9.59 4.29 -3.12
CA LYS A 79 -8.96 5.61 -3.24
C LYS A 79 -7.44 5.51 -3.02
N THR A 80 -6.69 6.14 -3.92
CA THR A 80 -5.26 6.43 -3.79
C THR A 80 -5.10 7.69 -2.96
N LEU A 81 -4.28 7.67 -1.90
CA LEU A 81 -4.14 8.79 -0.97
C LEU A 81 -2.69 9.23 -0.83
N PHE A 82 -2.39 10.48 -1.14
CA PHE A 82 -1.15 11.13 -0.75
C PHE A 82 -1.37 12.03 0.46
N ILE A 83 -0.41 12.09 1.38
CA ILE A 83 -0.50 12.94 2.57
C ILE A 83 0.70 13.87 2.65
N CYS A 84 0.45 15.16 2.79
CA CYS A 84 1.48 16.16 2.99
C CYS A 84 1.39 16.67 4.44
N ALA A 85 2.38 16.38 5.27
CA ALA A 85 2.39 16.81 6.68
C ALA A 85 3.81 16.89 7.26
N GLY A 86 3.96 17.67 8.35
CA GLY A 86 5.13 17.59 9.22
C GLY A 86 5.23 16.24 9.95
N ASP A 87 6.40 15.93 10.50
CA ASP A 87 6.67 14.61 11.11
C ASP A 87 5.80 14.29 12.32
N ASP A 88 5.58 15.28 13.17
CA ASP A 88 4.74 15.22 14.35
C ASP A 88 3.28 14.94 13.98
N VAL A 89 2.75 15.68 13.02
CA VAL A 89 1.38 15.50 12.51
C VAL A 89 1.23 14.17 11.78
N MET A 90 2.22 13.80 10.97
CA MET A 90 2.24 12.52 10.24
C MET A 90 2.22 11.32 11.20
N ALA A 91 2.90 11.41 12.35
CA ALA A 91 2.88 10.36 13.37
C ALA A 91 1.47 10.15 13.95
N GLU A 92 0.71 11.22 14.18
CA GLU A 92 -0.69 11.12 14.62
C GLU A 92 -1.61 10.59 13.52
N VAL A 93 -1.47 11.09 12.29
CA VAL A 93 -2.24 10.62 11.12
C VAL A 93 -2.07 9.11 10.95
N LYS A 94 -0.86 8.58 11.09
CA LYS A 94 -0.56 7.15 10.94
C LYS A 94 -1.23 6.25 12.00
N LYS A 95 -1.67 6.81 13.13
CA LYS A 95 -2.47 6.08 14.12
C LYS A 95 -3.91 5.87 13.66
N ASP A 96 -4.46 6.83 12.91
CA ASP A 96 -5.85 6.80 12.43
C ASP A 96 -5.97 6.23 11.01
N ILE A 97 -4.98 6.48 10.14
CA ILE A 97 -4.85 5.94 8.77
C ILE A 97 -3.63 5.03 8.71
N PRO A 98 -3.82 3.69 8.69
CA PRO A 98 -2.72 2.75 8.52
C PRO A 98 -1.88 3.05 7.28
N LYS A 99 -0.55 2.86 7.37
CA LYS A 99 0.41 3.07 6.28
C LYS A 99 0.00 2.37 4.98
N LEU A 100 -0.71 1.24 5.07
CA LEU A 100 -1.19 0.48 3.93
C LEU A 100 -2.14 1.27 3.02
N PHE A 101 -2.83 2.29 3.54
CA PHE A 101 -3.73 3.16 2.78
C PHE A 101 -3.06 4.45 2.28
N ILE A 102 -1.77 4.71 2.57
CA ILE A 102 -1.05 5.96 2.21
C ILE A 102 -0.02 5.73 1.10
N THR A 103 -0.15 6.42 -0.04
CA THR A 103 0.55 6.15 -1.33
C THR A 103 1.92 6.76 -1.29
N GLY A 104 1.96 8.02 -0.92
CA GLY A 104 3.17 8.76 -0.65
C GLY A 104 2.90 9.72 0.50
N THR A 105 3.96 9.97 1.27
CA THR A 105 3.96 10.98 2.32
C THR A 105 5.02 12.00 1.98
N TYR A 106 4.65 13.28 2.00
CA TYR A 106 5.61 14.34 1.75
C TYR A 106 5.67 15.31 2.93
N ARG A 107 6.88 15.79 3.21
CA ARG A 107 7.07 16.88 4.14
C ARG A 107 6.91 18.22 3.40
N PRO A 108 6.21 19.20 3.99
CA PRO A 108 6.20 20.56 3.49
C PRO A 108 7.62 21.09 3.28
N SER A 109 8.01 21.27 2.02
CA SER A 109 9.34 21.73 1.60
C SER A 109 9.27 22.37 0.21
N GLY A 110 10.32 23.08 -0.20
CA GLY A 110 10.37 23.73 -1.51
C GLY A 110 10.27 22.76 -2.69
N GLU A 111 10.67 21.50 -2.52
CA GLU A 111 10.68 20.47 -3.57
C GLU A 111 9.45 19.56 -3.55
N MET A 112 8.65 19.60 -2.47
CA MET A 112 7.48 18.73 -2.26
C MET A 112 6.56 18.66 -3.48
N MET A 113 6.22 19.82 -4.05
CA MET A 113 5.28 19.91 -5.17
C MET A 113 5.80 19.24 -6.44
N MET A 114 7.11 19.27 -6.65
CA MET A 114 7.74 18.59 -7.78
C MET A 114 7.65 17.08 -7.61
N GLN A 115 7.99 16.57 -6.42
CA GLN A 115 7.91 15.14 -6.09
C GLN A 115 6.47 14.63 -6.20
N LEU A 116 5.55 15.31 -5.52
CA LEU A 116 4.12 14.99 -5.55
C LEU A 116 3.54 14.99 -6.97
N SER A 117 3.86 15.99 -7.80
CA SER A 117 3.34 16.04 -9.17
C SER A 117 3.85 14.91 -10.06
N ASN A 118 5.11 14.52 -9.92
CA ASN A 118 5.67 13.37 -10.65
C ASN A 118 4.96 12.07 -10.26
N ASP A 119 4.72 11.86 -8.97
CA ASP A 119 4.08 10.64 -8.48
C ASP A 119 2.59 10.59 -8.85
N ILE A 120 1.89 11.73 -8.83
CA ILE A 120 0.52 11.82 -9.34
C ILE A 120 0.48 11.45 -10.83
N LEU A 121 1.34 12.04 -11.66
CA LEU A 121 1.38 11.75 -13.10
C LEU A 121 1.75 10.29 -13.38
N ALA A 122 2.57 9.67 -12.53
CA ALA A 122 2.85 8.24 -12.58
C ALA A 122 1.60 7.38 -12.30
N CYS A 123 0.69 7.80 -11.40
CA CYS A 123 -0.62 7.15 -11.22
C CYS A 123 -1.46 7.13 -12.49
N PHE A 124 -1.55 8.27 -13.17
CA PHE A 124 -2.41 8.41 -14.35
C PHE A 124 -1.83 7.76 -15.60
N SER A 125 -0.50 7.75 -15.76
CA SER A 125 0.15 7.16 -16.92
C SER A 125 0.17 5.64 -16.91
N ASN A 126 0.16 5.00 -15.73
CA ASN A 126 0.29 3.55 -15.60
C ASN A 126 -0.99 2.81 -15.16
N ASN A 127 -2.16 3.46 -15.12
CA ASN A 127 -3.45 2.90 -14.66
C ASN A 127 -3.46 2.30 -13.24
N VAL A 128 -2.34 2.18 -12.54
CA VAL A 128 -2.24 1.76 -11.14
C VAL A 128 -0.90 2.28 -10.64
N ILE A 129 -0.85 3.19 -9.66
CA ILE A 129 0.22 3.00 -8.65
C ILE A 129 -0.30 1.88 -7.79
N ALA A 130 -0.08 0.65 -8.26
CA ALA A 130 -0.08 -0.48 -7.37
C ALA A 130 1.12 -0.21 -6.46
N ARG A 131 0.86 0.31 -5.25
CA ARG A 131 1.88 0.41 -4.20
C ARG A 131 2.61 -0.91 -4.18
N ARG A 132 3.95 -0.92 -4.22
CA ARG A 132 4.76 -2.09 -3.88
C ARG A 132 4.29 -2.66 -2.54
N SER A 133 3.37 -3.60 -2.58
CA SER A 133 2.63 -4.03 -1.40
C SER A 133 2.98 -5.48 -1.11
N ILE A 134 3.41 -5.71 0.13
CA ILE A 134 3.69 -7.04 0.64
C ILE A 134 2.64 -7.35 1.70
N LEU A 135 1.89 -8.42 1.50
CA LEU A 135 1.10 -9.04 2.56
C LEU A 135 1.92 -10.20 3.12
N MET A 136 2.32 -10.12 4.39
CA MET A 136 3.03 -11.19 5.07
C MET A 136 2.09 -11.89 6.04
N ILE A 137 2.06 -13.22 5.95
CA ILE A 137 1.19 -14.06 6.76
C ILE A 137 2.01 -15.16 7.40
N ASP A 138 2.20 -15.06 8.72
CA ASP A 138 2.93 -16.04 9.50
C ASP A 138 2.43 -16.03 10.97
N SER A 139 2.63 -17.14 11.66
CA SER A 139 2.41 -17.23 13.11
C SER A 139 3.51 -16.54 13.93
N ASP A 140 4.70 -16.39 13.36
CA ASP A 140 5.88 -15.77 13.97
C ASP A 140 5.91 -14.26 13.72
N LEU A 141 5.24 -13.52 14.60
CA LEU A 141 5.20 -12.06 14.54
C LEU A 141 6.58 -11.42 14.65
N GLU A 142 7.46 -11.94 15.50
CA GLU A 142 8.78 -11.36 15.74
C GLU A 142 9.63 -11.42 14.46
N TYR A 143 9.58 -12.53 13.73
CA TYR A 143 10.24 -12.67 12.44
C TYR A 143 9.70 -11.67 11.41
N MET A 144 8.37 -11.55 11.33
CA MET A 144 7.69 -10.63 10.41
C MET A 144 8.02 -9.17 10.70
N GLU A 145 8.03 -8.75 11.96
CA GLU A 145 8.40 -7.40 12.39
C GLU A 145 9.86 -7.08 12.02
N LYS A 146 10.79 -8.02 12.27
CA LYS A 146 12.19 -7.87 11.84
C LYS A 146 12.30 -7.73 10.33
N MET A 147 11.61 -8.55 9.54
CA MET A 147 11.59 -8.40 8.09
C MET A 147 11.03 -7.03 7.67
N ASN A 148 9.95 -6.57 8.30
CA ASN A 148 9.30 -5.31 7.99
C ASN A 148 10.27 -4.12 8.14
N THR A 149 11.09 -4.07 9.20
CA THR A 149 12.09 -3.00 9.38
C THR A 149 13.07 -2.85 8.21
N PHE A 150 13.30 -3.90 7.42
CA PHE A 150 14.17 -3.85 6.25
C PHE A 150 13.41 -3.56 4.95
N LEU A 151 12.09 -3.76 4.93
CA LEU A 151 11.25 -3.64 3.75
C LEU A 151 10.48 -2.33 3.69
N GLU A 152 10.22 -1.71 4.84
CA GLU A 152 9.29 -0.58 4.97
C GLU A 152 9.70 0.68 4.21
N ASP A 153 10.98 0.78 3.84
CA ASP A 153 11.53 1.85 2.98
C ASP A 153 11.19 1.67 1.49
N LYS A 154 10.86 0.45 1.08
CA LYS A 154 10.68 0.06 -0.33
C LYS A 154 9.30 -0.53 -0.63
N PHE A 155 8.62 -1.01 0.39
CA PHE A 155 7.31 -1.64 0.29
C PHE A 155 6.38 -1.09 1.37
N SER A 156 5.09 -1.06 1.03
CA SER A 156 4.01 -1.03 2.01
C SER A 156 3.77 -2.45 2.50
N VAL A 157 4.03 -2.72 3.77
CA VAL A 157 4.01 -4.07 4.32
C VAL A 157 2.84 -4.21 5.29
N THR A 158 2.02 -5.22 5.08
CA THR A 158 0.93 -5.60 5.98
C THR A 158 1.27 -6.94 6.63
N LEU A 159 1.32 -6.98 7.96
CA LEU A 159 1.58 -8.18 8.73
C LEU A 159 0.26 -8.70 9.31
N ILE A 160 -0.11 -9.94 9.01
CA ILE A 160 -1.30 -10.57 9.59
C ILE A 160 -0.97 -11.97 10.10
N LYS A 161 -1.65 -12.38 11.16
CA LYS A 161 -1.69 -13.79 11.54
C LYS A 161 -2.55 -14.56 10.52
N PRO A 162 -2.39 -15.90 10.42
CA PRO A 162 -3.25 -16.72 9.57
C PRO A 162 -4.72 -16.58 9.96
N ASP A 163 -5.45 -15.75 9.21
CA ASP A 163 -6.89 -15.52 9.36
C ASP A 163 -7.51 -15.27 7.97
N MET A 164 -8.49 -16.10 7.60
CA MET A 164 -9.10 -16.08 6.27
C MET A 164 -9.79 -14.75 5.94
N GLY A 165 -10.46 -14.15 6.92
CA GLY A 165 -11.18 -12.90 6.73
C GLY A 165 -10.21 -11.74 6.50
N LEU A 166 -9.12 -11.71 7.27
CA LEU A 166 -8.06 -10.72 7.09
C LEU A 166 -7.34 -10.89 5.76
N VAL A 167 -7.00 -12.11 5.35
CA VAL A 167 -6.32 -12.31 4.06
C VAL A 167 -7.21 -11.88 2.90
N ASN A 168 -8.47 -12.32 2.87
CA ASN A 168 -9.38 -11.95 1.78
C ASN A 168 -9.62 -10.44 1.69
N ARG A 169 -9.54 -9.71 2.81
CA ARG A 169 -9.65 -8.25 2.81
C ARG A 169 -8.45 -7.54 2.19
N HIS A 170 -7.25 -8.08 2.37
CA HIS A 170 -6.01 -7.41 1.94
C HIS A 170 -5.49 -7.90 0.59
N ILE A 171 -5.89 -9.10 0.15
CA ILE A 171 -5.37 -9.72 -1.08
C ILE A 171 -5.65 -8.90 -2.34
N ALA A 172 -6.76 -8.17 -2.35
CA ALA A 172 -7.17 -7.27 -3.44
C ALA A 172 -6.12 -6.19 -3.75
N TYR A 173 -5.38 -5.78 -2.73
CA TYR A 173 -4.44 -4.66 -2.78
C TYR A 173 -2.99 -5.11 -2.62
N THR A 174 -2.72 -6.40 -2.87
CA THR A 174 -1.39 -7.02 -2.63
C THR A 174 -0.71 -7.34 -3.96
N ASN A 175 0.55 -6.96 -4.11
CA ASN A 175 1.39 -7.36 -5.24
C ASN A 175 2.23 -8.60 -4.94
N VAL A 176 2.79 -8.67 -3.73
CA VAL A 176 3.60 -9.80 -3.28
C VAL A 176 2.97 -10.39 -2.02
N LEU A 177 2.60 -11.66 -2.08
CA LEU A 177 2.11 -12.41 -0.93
C LEU A 177 3.23 -13.28 -0.37
N VAL A 178 3.58 -13.07 0.89
CA VAL A 178 4.57 -13.87 1.62
C VAL A 178 3.83 -14.73 2.65
N ILE A 179 3.98 -16.05 2.55
CA ILE A 179 3.27 -17.02 3.40
C ILE A 179 4.25 -17.91 4.16
N GLY A 180 4.17 -17.93 5.49
CA GLY A 180 4.78 -18.95 6.34
C GLY A 180 4.09 -20.30 6.14
N MET A 181 4.80 -21.28 5.58
CA MET A 181 4.24 -22.60 5.25
C MET A 181 3.72 -23.32 6.49
N ASP A 182 4.53 -23.40 7.54
CA ASP A 182 4.19 -24.06 8.80
C ASP A 182 2.90 -23.50 9.43
N SER A 183 2.77 -22.18 9.43
CA SER A 183 1.66 -21.47 10.04
C SER A 183 0.32 -21.72 9.31
N MET A 184 0.32 -21.73 7.98
CA MET A 184 -0.92 -21.90 7.22
C MET A 184 -1.32 -23.35 7.03
N ILE A 185 -0.36 -24.26 6.86
CA ILE A 185 -0.65 -25.69 6.74
C ILE A 185 -1.31 -26.19 8.02
N THR A 186 -0.87 -25.71 9.18
CA THR A 186 -1.47 -26.06 10.47
C THR A 186 -2.91 -25.57 10.60
N VAL A 187 -3.25 -24.41 10.03
CA VAL A 187 -4.55 -23.76 10.24
C VAL A 187 -5.57 -24.14 9.17
N TRP A 188 -5.18 -24.25 7.90
CA TRP A 188 -6.10 -24.49 6.77
C TRP A 188 -5.91 -25.84 6.10
N GLY A 189 -4.78 -26.50 6.36
CA GLY A 189 -4.37 -27.70 5.64
C GLY A 189 -3.87 -27.40 4.22
N ASN A 190 -3.07 -28.32 3.70
CA ASN A 190 -2.41 -28.20 2.39
C ASN A 190 -3.41 -27.93 1.25
N ALA A 191 -4.45 -28.76 1.11
CA ALA A 191 -5.34 -28.71 -0.05
C ALA A 191 -6.11 -27.38 -0.15
N LEU A 192 -6.60 -26.85 0.98
CA LEU A 192 -7.35 -25.59 1.00
C LEU A 192 -6.44 -24.39 0.71
N LEU A 193 -5.25 -24.36 1.32
CA LEU A 193 -4.25 -23.32 1.07
C LEU A 193 -3.92 -23.20 -0.43
N PHE A 194 -3.70 -24.34 -1.10
CA PHE A 194 -3.37 -24.34 -2.53
C PHE A 194 -4.54 -23.89 -3.40
N ALA A 195 -5.75 -24.39 -3.14
CA ALA A 195 -6.93 -23.96 -3.89
C ALA A 195 -7.16 -22.44 -3.78
N MET A 196 -6.88 -21.86 -2.62
CA MET A 196 -6.99 -20.43 -2.39
C MET A 196 -5.88 -19.64 -3.08
N VAL A 197 -4.64 -20.11 -2.99
CA VAL A 197 -3.50 -19.51 -3.68
C VAL A 197 -3.73 -19.44 -5.18
N GLU A 198 -4.17 -20.54 -5.80
CA GLU A 198 -4.49 -20.55 -7.23
C GLU A 198 -5.59 -19.53 -7.56
N ARG A 199 -6.60 -19.43 -6.70
CA ARG A 199 -7.68 -18.45 -6.87
C ARG A 199 -7.15 -17.02 -6.77
N TRP A 200 -6.30 -16.70 -5.80
CA TRP A 200 -5.75 -15.36 -5.63
C TRP A 200 -4.79 -14.96 -6.76
N GLN A 201 -3.99 -15.91 -7.25
CA GLN A 201 -3.11 -15.67 -8.41
C GLN A 201 -3.91 -15.33 -9.67
N LYS A 202 -5.05 -16.00 -9.89
CA LYS A 202 -5.98 -15.69 -10.99
C LYS A 202 -6.63 -14.32 -10.86
N LEU A 203 -6.76 -13.80 -9.64
CA LEU A 203 -7.43 -12.53 -9.39
C LEU A 203 -6.50 -11.33 -9.61
N ASN A 204 -5.22 -11.40 -9.21
CA ASN A 204 -4.39 -10.18 -9.03
C ASN A 204 -2.95 -10.18 -9.60
N ASP A 205 -2.57 -11.05 -10.55
CA ASP A 205 -1.15 -11.21 -11.00
C ASP A 205 -0.16 -11.21 -9.80
N LEU A 206 -0.58 -11.90 -8.75
CA LEU A 206 0.05 -11.90 -7.46
C LEU A 206 1.36 -12.69 -7.51
N LYS A 207 2.48 -12.07 -7.08
CA LYS A 207 3.73 -12.80 -6.87
C LYS A 207 3.68 -13.49 -5.53
N LEU A 208 3.99 -14.78 -5.50
CA LEU A 208 3.86 -15.60 -4.30
C LEU A 208 5.22 -16.05 -3.79
N VAL A 209 5.45 -15.87 -2.48
CA VAL A 209 6.67 -16.30 -1.81
C VAL A 209 6.31 -17.12 -0.57
N PHE A 210 6.76 -18.36 -0.49
CA PHE A 210 6.63 -19.20 0.68
C PHE A 210 7.88 -19.12 1.56
N LEU A 211 7.69 -18.95 2.87
CA LEU A 211 8.71 -19.08 3.89
C LEU A 211 8.64 -20.51 4.45
N ALA A 212 9.63 -21.33 4.08
CA ALA A 212 9.76 -22.68 4.60
C ALA A 212 10.66 -22.69 5.84
N ARG A 213 10.20 -23.30 6.92
CA ARG A 213 10.94 -23.42 8.17
C ARG A 213 12.08 -24.42 8.11
N ASN A 214 11.98 -25.42 7.25
CA ASN A 214 12.98 -26.48 7.12
C ASN A 214 13.08 -26.98 5.67
N LYS A 215 14.09 -27.81 5.40
CA LYS A 215 14.30 -28.41 4.07
C LYS A 215 13.15 -29.32 3.62
N GLY A 216 12.41 -29.94 4.56
CA GLY A 216 11.27 -30.78 4.25
C GLY A 216 10.12 -29.98 3.61
N GLU A 217 9.81 -28.80 4.16
CA GLU A 217 8.81 -27.89 3.60
C GLU A 217 9.21 -27.37 2.21
N GLN A 218 10.49 -27.05 2.00
CA GLN A 218 10.99 -26.69 0.67
C GLN A 218 10.81 -27.81 -0.35
N GLN A 219 11.03 -29.07 0.07
CA GLN A 219 10.82 -30.22 -0.78
C GLN A 219 9.34 -30.39 -1.12
N VAL A 220 8.44 -30.27 -0.15
CA VAL A 220 6.98 -30.31 -0.37
C VAL A 220 6.57 -29.27 -1.40
N PHE A 221 7.05 -28.03 -1.27
CA PHE A 221 6.80 -26.98 -2.25
C PHE A 221 7.23 -27.37 -3.68
N ASN A 222 8.44 -27.93 -3.84
CA ASN A 222 8.94 -28.35 -5.15
C ASN A 222 8.09 -29.46 -5.81
N TYR A 223 7.40 -30.28 -5.02
CA TYR A 223 6.47 -31.29 -5.55
C TYR A 223 5.16 -30.69 -6.07
N ILE A 224 4.72 -29.56 -5.50
CA ILE A 224 3.39 -28.99 -5.74
C ILE A 224 3.36 -28.10 -7.01
N LYS A 225 4.53 -27.74 -7.57
CA LYS A 225 4.68 -27.07 -8.88
C LYS A 225 3.73 -25.87 -9.10
N ILE A 226 3.64 -24.98 -8.12
CA ILE A 226 2.95 -23.70 -8.31
C ILE A 226 3.84 -22.84 -9.23
N GLU A 227 3.47 -22.70 -10.50
CA GLU A 227 4.32 -22.14 -11.57
C GLU A 227 4.89 -20.74 -11.26
N SER A 228 4.17 -19.92 -10.50
CA SER A 228 4.51 -18.51 -10.23
C SER A 228 4.86 -18.24 -8.76
N ALA A 229 5.17 -19.28 -7.99
CA ALA A 229 5.56 -19.15 -6.60
C ALA A 229 7.05 -19.46 -6.39
N THR A 230 7.66 -18.75 -5.45
CA THR A 230 9.02 -19.04 -4.98
C THR A 230 8.97 -19.51 -3.54
N CYS A 231 9.89 -20.38 -3.14
CA CYS A 231 10.07 -20.78 -1.75
C CYS A 231 11.47 -20.38 -1.26
N ILE A 232 11.54 -19.69 -0.12
CA ILE A 232 12.79 -19.32 0.56
C ILE A 232 12.81 -19.88 1.98
N SER A 233 14.00 -20.09 2.55
CA SER A 233 14.13 -20.64 3.91
C SER A 233 13.96 -19.54 4.96
N LYS A 234 13.11 -19.78 5.97
CA LYS A 234 12.94 -18.94 7.16
C LYS A 234 14.11 -19.05 8.14
N GLU A 235 14.88 -20.15 8.09
CA GLU A 235 16.16 -20.27 8.83
C GLU A 235 17.18 -19.25 8.32
N THR A 236 16.97 -18.72 7.12
CA THR A 236 17.74 -17.60 6.61
C THR A 236 17.37 -16.33 7.38
N HIS A 237 18.39 -15.59 7.79
CA HIS A 237 18.23 -14.34 8.54
C HIS A 237 17.21 -13.37 7.87
N PRO A 238 16.28 -12.75 8.62
CA PRO A 238 15.25 -11.84 8.09
C PRO A 238 15.77 -10.82 7.07
N LYS A 239 16.90 -10.17 7.38
CA LYS A 239 17.58 -9.21 6.48
C LYS A 239 17.89 -9.77 5.09
N LYS A 240 18.32 -11.03 4.99
CA LYS A 240 18.63 -11.67 3.69
C LYS A 240 17.35 -11.96 2.90
N ASN A 241 16.29 -12.41 3.58
CA ASN A 241 15.00 -12.63 2.94
C ASN A 241 14.35 -11.31 2.50
N ALA A 242 14.46 -10.26 3.30
CA ALA A 242 14.07 -8.90 2.90
C ALA A 242 14.87 -8.42 1.67
N ALA A 243 16.19 -8.60 1.67
CA ALA A 243 17.03 -8.25 0.52
C ALA A 243 16.64 -9.04 -0.74
N TYR A 244 16.29 -10.32 -0.59
CA TYR A 244 15.74 -11.12 -1.69
C TYR A 244 14.46 -10.49 -2.25
N LEU A 245 13.50 -10.13 -1.39
CA LEU A 245 12.25 -9.51 -1.85
C LEU A 245 12.50 -8.16 -2.53
N ILE A 246 13.41 -7.34 -2.00
CA ILE A 246 13.80 -6.06 -2.62
C ILE A 246 14.41 -6.31 -4.00
N ASN A 247 15.40 -7.19 -4.10
CA ASN A 247 16.14 -7.37 -5.35
C ASN A 247 15.27 -7.97 -6.47
N ASN A 248 14.30 -8.81 -6.12
CA ASN A 248 13.44 -9.46 -7.11
C ASN A 248 12.18 -8.66 -7.43
N TYR A 249 11.60 -7.96 -6.46
CA TYR A 249 10.29 -7.35 -6.64
C TYR A 249 10.31 -5.82 -6.57
N ALA A 250 11.36 -5.19 -6.03
CA ALA A 250 11.37 -3.72 -5.98
C ALA A 250 11.52 -3.11 -7.38
N SER A 251 12.27 -3.68 -8.31
CA SER A 251 12.38 -3.08 -9.66
C SER A 251 11.15 -3.27 -10.55
N GLU A 252 10.28 -4.23 -10.22
CA GLU A 252 9.13 -4.62 -11.05
C GLU A 252 7.93 -3.67 -10.92
N PHE A 253 7.95 -2.77 -9.94
CA PHE A 253 6.86 -1.82 -9.68
C PHE A 253 7.42 -0.37 -9.64
N PRO A 254 6.60 0.67 -9.87
CA PRO A 254 7.03 2.07 -9.77
C PRO A 254 7.70 2.37 -8.41
N LYS A 255 8.70 3.26 -8.37
CA LYS A 255 9.37 3.65 -7.12
C LYS A 255 8.39 4.39 -6.20
N LEU A 256 8.52 4.14 -4.89
CA LEU A 256 7.93 4.97 -3.83
C LEU A 256 8.60 6.34 -3.81
#